data_AF-A0A7C3AQI0-F1
#
_entry.id   AF-A0A7C3AQI0-F1
#
_cell.length_a   1.000
_cell.length_b   1.000
_cell.length_c   1.000
_cell.angle_alpha   90.00
_cell.angle_beta   90.00
_cell.angle_gamma   90.00
#
_symmetry.space_group_name_H-M   'P 1'
#
loop_
_entity.id
_entity.type
_entity.pdbx_description
1 polymer ?
#
loop_
_entity_poly.entity_id
_entity_poly.type
_entity_poly.pdbx_seq_one_letter_code
_entity_poly.pdbx_strand_id
1 'polypeptide(L)'
;PAAQNPWDFPELLAEGLAPHRVSEIYVIGAPTLNYAVDITSTLDRKIKALRAHRSQLGDRFGEIERMIRTAAAERGVKHGMEYAEEFHRIVHW
;
A
#
# COMPACT_ATOMS: atom_id res chain seq x y z
N PRO A 1 15.46 5.01 -9.18
CA PRO A 1 15.40 3.55 -9.43
C PRO A 1 16.04 3.21 -10.78
N ALA A 2 16.67 2.04 -10.89
CA ALA A 2 17.41 1.63 -12.09
C ALA A 2 16.55 1.56 -13.38
N ALA A 3 15.22 1.40 -13.25
CA ALA A 3 14.27 1.39 -14.37
C ALA A 3 14.27 2.66 -15.26
N GLN A 4 14.92 3.74 -14.84
CA GLN A 4 15.05 4.99 -15.60
C GLN A 4 16.37 5.09 -16.39
N ASN A 5 17.33 4.21 -16.10
CA ASN A 5 18.63 4.22 -16.73
C ASN A 5 18.72 3.07 -17.75
N PRO A 6 18.77 3.35 -19.06
CA PRO A 6 18.89 2.30 -20.07
C PRO A 6 20.17 1.47 -19.96
N TRP A 7 21.18 1.95 -19.24
CA TRP A 7 22.45 1.24 -19.04
C TRP A 7 22.41 0.18 -17.93
N ASP A 8 21.41 0.22 -17.03
CA ASP A 8 21.33 -0.74 -15.92
C ASP A 8 20.81 -2.11 -16.39
N PHE A 9 19.95 -2.13 -17.41
CA PHE A 9 19.35 -3.34 -18.00
C PHE A 9 19.24 -3.22 -19.54
N PRO A 10 20.38 -3.14 -20.26
CA PRO A 10 20.38 -2.93 -21.71
C PRO A 10 19.66 -4.06 -22.48
N GLU A 11 19.57 -5.27 -21.93
CA GLU A 11 18.84 -6.40 -22.49
C GLU A 11 17.34 -6.10 -22.66
N LEU A 12 16.74 -5.28 -21.79
CA LEU A 12 15.33 -4.92 -21.89
C LEU A 12 15.04 -4.08 -23.14
N LEU A 13 16.03 -3.33 -23.64
CA LEU A 13 15.89 -2.60 -24.91
C LEU A 13 15.79 -3.55 -26.10
N ALA A 14 16.51 -4.68 -26.08
CA ALA A 14 16.41 -5.71 -27.10
C ALA A 14 15.04 -6.41 -27.10
N GLU A 15 14.38 -6.46 -25.94
CA GLU A 15 13.00 -6.93 -25.77
C GLU A 15 11.94 -5.86 -26.13
N GLY A 16 12.36 -4.63 -26.50
CA GLY A 16 11.46 -3.52 -26.84
C GLY A 16 10.87 -2.78 -25.65
N LEU A 17 11.42 -2.98 -24.45
CA LEU A 17 10.97 -2.34 -23.21
C LEU A 17 11.80 -1.07 -22.94
N ALA A 18 11.20 0.09 -23.20
CA ALA A 18 11.83 1.38 -22.97
C ALA A 18 11.91 1.73 -21.46
N PRO A 19 12.90 2.55 -21.04
CA PRO A 19 13.00 3.03 -19.67
C PRO A 19 11.72 3.74 -19.21
N HIS A 20 11.34 3.52 -17.96
CA HIS A 20 10.13 4.09 -17.38
C HIS A 20 10.43 4.86 -16.09
N ARG A 21 9.99 6.12 -16.06
CA ARG A 21 10.04 6.98 -14.88
C ARG A 21 8.71 6.93 -14.14
N VAL A 22 8.70 6.20 -13.03
CA VAL A 22 7.58 6.21 -12.08
C VAL A 22 7.49 7.58 -11.42
N SER A 23 6.30 8.20 -11.43
CA SER A 23 6.07 9.52 -10.84
C SER A 23 6.00 9.50 -9.31
N GLU A 24 5.42 8.44 -8.74
CA GLU A 24 5.18 8.35 -7.30
C GLU A 24 5.43 6.94 -6.75
N ILE A 25 6.00 6.87 -5.54
CA ILE A 25 6.24 5.62 -4.82
C ILE A 25 5.57 5.72 -3.46
N TYR A 26 4.80 4.70 -3.11
CA TYR A 26 4.12 4.56 -1.82
C TYR A 26 4.69 3.34 -1.11
N VAL A 27 5.30 3.55 0.05
CA VAL A 27 5.93 2.48 0.84
C VAL A 27 5.14 2.23 2.12
N ILE A 28 4.71 0.98 2.33
CA ILE A 28 4.13 0.53 3.60
C ILE A 28 5.23 0.08 4.57
N GLY A 29 5.01 0.24 5.87
CA GLY A 29 5.95 -0.25 6.89
C GLY A 29 7.31 0.48 6.94
N ALA A 30 7.41 1.67 6.35
CA ALA A 30 8.61 2.49 6.44
C ALA A 30 8.81 3.04 7.87
N PRO A 31 10.06 3.38 8.28
CA PRO A 31 10.34 3.98 9.59
C PRO A 31 9.63 5.31 9.84
N THR A 32 9.27 6.02 8.78
CA THR A 32 8.52 7.28 8.83
C THR A 32 7.41 7.21 7.80
N LEU A 33 6.17 7.44 8.20
CA LEU A 33 5.02 7.54 7.30
C LEU A 33 4.62 9.01 7.22
N ASN A 34 4.57 9.56 6.01
CA ASN A 34 4.39 10.99 5.75
C ASN A 34 3.12 11.29 4.94
N TYR A 35 2.31 10.27 4.64
CA TYR A 35 1.10 10.39 3.84
C TYR A 35 0.03 9.42 4.35
N ALA A 36 -1.22 9.86 4.34
CA ALA A 36 -2.37 9.06 4.74
C ALA A 36 -3.49 9.14 3.70
N VAL A 37 -4.21 8.03 3.53
CA VAL A 37 -5.39 7.94 2.65
C VAL A 37 -6.58 7.57 3.52
N ASP A 38 -7.65 8.36 3.42
CA ASP A 38 -8.94 8.04 4.03
C ASP A 38 -9.54 6.80 3.35
N ILE A 39 -9.76 5.76 4.14
CA ILE A 39 -10.36 4.50 3.67
C ILE A 39 -11.73 4.25 4.29
N THR A 40 -12.34 5.25 4.92
CA THR A 40 -13.60 5.09 5.68
C THR A 40 -14.70 4.46 4.84
N SER A 41 -14.90 4.96 3.62
CA SER A 41 -15.89 4.43 2.68
C SER A 41 -15.55 3.07 2.07
N THR A 42 -14.33 2.55 2.28
CA THR A 42 -13.84 1.32 1.63
C THR A 42 -13.33 0.25 2.59
N LEU A 43 -13.33 0.51 3.90
CA LEU A 43 -12.82 -0.42 4.92
C LEU A 43 -13.51 -1.79 4.84
N ASP A 44 -14.83 -1.82 4.69
CA ASP A 44 -15.59 -3.08 4.59
C ASP A 44 -15.20 -3.88 3.33
N ARG A 45 -14.91 -3.19 2.23
CA ARG A 45 -14.42 -3.83 1.01
C ARG A 45 -13.02 -4.43 1.21
N LYS A 46 -12.13 -3.73 1.92
CA LYS A 46 -10.81 -4.25 2.30
C LYS A 46 -10.93 -5.51 3.17
N ILE A 47 -11.82 -5.51 4.16
CA ILE A 47 -12.05 -6.65 5.05
C ILE A 47 -12.61 -7.84 4.28
N LYS A 48 -13.56 -7.61 3.36
CA LYS A 48 -14.07 -8.66 2.47
C LYS A 48 -12.98 -9.25 1.58
N ALA A 49 -12.11 -8.40 1.02
CA ALA A 49 -10.96 -8.85 0.23
C ALA A 49 -10.01 -9.71 1.08
N LEU A 50 -9.70 -9.28 2.31
CA LEU A 50 -8.87 -10.04 3.24
C LEU A 50 -9.49 -11.41 3.56
N ARG A 51 -10.81 -11.49 3.76
CA ARG A 51 -11.54 -12.76 4.01
C ARG A 51 -11.39 -13.78 2.88
N ALA A 52 -11.10 -13.35 1.66
CA ALA A 52 -10.88 -14.27 0.53
C ALA A 52 -9.64 -15.16 0.72
N HIS A 53 -8.68 -14.75 1.56
CA HIS A 53 -7.47 -15.51 1.91
C HIS A 53 -7.77 -16.62 2.93
N ARG A 54 -8.65 -17.56 2.55
CA ARG A 54 -9.19 -18.58 3.45
C ARG A 54 -8.13 -19.48 4.06
N SER A 55 -7.15 -19.95 3.28
CA SER A 55 -6.11 -20.87 3.78
C SER A 55 -5.13 -20.20 4.75
N GLN A 56 -5.05 -18.86 4.74
CA GLN A 56 -4.18 -18.07 5.62
C GLN A 56 -4.89 -17.69 6.93
N LEU A 57 -6.18 -17.35 6.84
CA LEU A 57 -6.92 -16.74 7.95
C LEU A 57 -7.85 -17.71 8.66
N GLY A 58 -8.55 -18.57 7.91
CA GLY A 58 -9.47 -19.58 8.45
C GLY A 58 -10.32 -19.06 9.61
N ASP A 59 -10.27 -19.78 10.73
CA ASP A 59 -11.06 -19.50 11.93
C ASP A 59 -10.61 -18.23 12.68
N ARG A 60 -9.38 -17.75 12.42
CA ARG A 60 -8.83 -16.53 13.06
C ARG A 60 -9.37 -15.24 12.43
N PHE A 61 -10.17 -15.34 11.37
CA PHE A 61 -10.62 -14.16 10.62
C PHE A 61 -11.30 -13.10 11.51
N GLY A 62 -12.14 -13.50 12.47
CA GLY A 62 -12.85 -12.55 13.34
C GLY A 62 -11.93 -11.79 14.31
N GLU A 63 -10.80 -12.37 14.72
CA GLU A 63 -9.77 -11.66 15.49
C GLU A 63 -9.01 -10.68 14.60
N ILE A 64 -8.61 -11.14 13.42
CA ILE A 64 -7.85 -10.34 12.44
C ILE A 64 -8.68 -9.16 11.93
N GLU A 65 -9.99 -9.33 11.69
CA GLU A 65 -10.89 -8.25 11.31
C GLU A 65 -10.90 -7.15 12.37
N ARG A 66 -11.06 -7.51 13.65
CA ARG A 66 -11.04 -6.54 14.76
C ARG A 66 -9.71 -5.80 14.81
N MET A 67 -8.60 -6.51 14.73
CA MET A 67 -7.26 -5.92 14.71
C MET A 67 -7.07 -4.95 13.54
N ILE A 68 -7.53 -5.30 12.34
CA ILE A 68 -7.46 -4.45 11.14
C ILE A 68 -8.30 -3.18 11.33
N ARG A 69 -9.52 -3.29 11.84
CA ARG A 69 -10.41 -2.13 12.08
C ARG A 69 -9.81 -1.18 13.12
N THR A 70 -9.32 -1.72 14.24
CA THR A 70 -8.66 -0.92 15.29
C THR A 70 -7.44 -0.21 14.74
N ALA A 71 -6.54 -0.92 14.05
CA ALA A 71 -5.35 -0.30 13.48
C ALA A 71 -5.69 0.79 12.44
N ALA A 72 -6.73 0.59 11.63
CA ALA A 72 -7.17 1.60 10.67
C ALA A 72 -7.73 2.85 11.38
N ALA A 73 -8.46 2.67 12.48
CA ALA A 73 -9.00 3.78 13.28
C ALA A 73 -7.90 4.57 13.98
N GLU A 74 -6.94 3.88 14.61
CA GLU A 74 -5.78 4.51 15.24
C GLU A 74 -4.97 5.36 14.26
N ARG A 75 -4.85 4.90 13.01
CA ARG A 75 -4.24 5.68 11.93
C ARG A 75 -5.12 6.85 11.52
N GLY A 76 -6.43 6.63 11.35
CA GLY A 76 -7.38 7.66 10.97
C GLY A 76 -7.36 8.86 11.91
N VAL A 77 -7.44 8.60 13.22
CA VAL A 77 -7.47 9.64 14.26
C VAL A 77 -6.27 10.58 14.18
N LYS A 78 -5.07 10.09 13.85
CA LYS A 78 -3.86 10.93 13.69
C LYS A 78 -4.00 11.98 12.58
N HIS A 79 -4.86 11.73 11.59
CA HIS A 79 -5.05 12.56 10.39
C HIS A 79 -6.46 13.17 10.32
N GLY A 80 -7.25 13.10 11.39
CA GLY A 80 -8.62 13.63 11.42
C GLY A 80 -9.61 12.84 10.54
N MET A 81 -9.33 11.56 10.29
CA MET A 81 -10.15 10.64 9.50
C MET A 81 -10.74 9.57 10.42
N GLU A 82 -11.85 8.92 10.03
CA GLU A 82 -12.38 7.78 10.82
C GLU A 82 -11.49 6.55 10.65
N TYR A 83 -11.06 6.25 9.41
CA TYR A 83 -10.15 5.16 9.11
C TYR A 83 -9.11 5.60 8.06
N ALA A 84 -7.83 5.27 8.28
CA ALA A 84 -6.79 5.57 7.31
C ALA A 84 -5.78 4.43 7.07
N GLU A 85 -5.18 4.46 5.90
CA GLU A 85 -3.92 3.77 5.59
C GLU A 85 -2.79 4.77 5.46
N GLU A 86 -1.62 4.42 6.02
CA GLU A 86 -0.46 5.29 6.08
C GLU A 86 0.65 4.74 5.18
N PHE A 87 1.36 5.66 4.50
CA PHE A 87 2.44 5.37 3.59
C PHE A 87 3.58 6.36 3.79
N HIS A 88 4.78 5.97 3.38
CA HIS A 88 5.80 6.91 2.98
C HIS A 88 5.66 7.17 1.48
N ARG A 89 5.24 8.38 1.11
CA ARG A 89 5.07 8.83 -0.27
C ARG A 89 6.31 9.59 -0.71
N ILE A 90 6.86 9.19 -1.86
CA ILE A 90 7.96 9.85 -2.56
C ILE A 90 7.40 10.30 -3.92
N VAL A 91 7.57 11.58 -4.24
CA VAL A 91 7.11 12.17 -5.51
C VAL A 91 8.33 12.63 -6.30
N HIS A 92 8.41 12.20 -7.55
CA HIS A 92 9.43 12.65 -8.50
C HIS A 92 8.83 13.71 -9.43
N TRP A 93 9.43 14.90 -9.42
CA TRP A 93 9.15 15.98 -10.38
C TRP A 93 9.97 15.78 -11.65
#